data_AF-A0A817VGN7-F1
#
_entry.id   AF-A0A817VGN7-F1
#
_cell.length_a   1.000
_cell.length_b   1.000
_cell.length_c   1.000
_cell.angle_alpha   90.00
_cell.angle_beta   90.00
_cell.angle_gamma   90.00
#
_symmetry.space_group_name_H-M   'P 1'
#
loop_
_entity.id
_entity.type
_entity.pdbx_description
1 polymer ?
#
loop_
_entity_poly.entity_id
_entity_poly.type
_entity_poly.pdbx_seq_one_letter_code
_entity_poly.pdbx_strand_id
1 'polypeptide(L)'
;MLMIQRQRTTETVDADGRLPDKFRKTYRDEGFILHEDKKLIIFTKKTKLSILKQNKHWFADGTFKVCLDDYYQLFTLHAMMTNGITPVYGLLIGKSAEDYNLFIEKVLEQDNFQPEPIMTDFETDTIKSVKDMWPNILHKGCLFHFSQAVCRQVQSKGLTTKYNEDESFRLNVKQLFSLAFVPLDQIIIGFDLICDQFDDDADDLLEDFEKTCIGEPKRRGTGRKKPQFDHKLWKIPDRVVVTVPRPNNSVEGWHNAFANRVTISHPAIVKLGKKICRKQSKFEVDMTKILQGHDIKTKKACYRKLDERITRLANSFDPTPLDQFKKNMAANITLWVFCFL
;
A
#
# COMPACT_ATOMS: atom_id res chain seq x y z
N MET A 1 -13.69 32.11 45.04
CA MET A 1 -13.14 32.05 43.67
C MET A 1 -13.65 30.76 43.03
N LEU A 2 -14.80 30.83 42.33
CA LEU A 2 -15.42 29.68 41.66
C LEU A 2 -14.58 29.33 40.42
N MET A 3 -13.89 28.18 40.46
CA MET A 3 -13.27 27.61 39.26
C MET A 3 -14.36 27.11 38.32
N ILE A 4 -14.70 27.93 37.32
CA ILE A 4 -15.46 27.47 36.16
C ILE A 4 -14.52 26.51 35.39
N GLN A 5 -14.66 25.21 35.62
CA GLN A 5 -14.16 24.23 34.67
C GLN A 5 -14.96 24.43 33.39
N ARG A 6 -14.38 25.14 32.42
CA ARG A 6 -14.84 25.09 31.02
C ARG A 6 -14.72 23.62 30.59
N GLN A 7 -15.84 22.90 30.59
CA GLN A 7 -15.97 21.70 29.77
C GLN A 7 -15.63 22.13 28.34
N ARG A 8 -14.45 21.75 27.87
CA ARG A 8 -14.15 21.82 26.45
C ARG A 8 -15.08 20.80 25.80
N THR A 9 -16.18 21.27 25.25
CA THR A 9 -16.93 20.53 24.24
C THR A 9 -15.95 20.21 23.12
N THR A 10 -15.54 18.96 23.03
CA THR A 10 -14.84 18.44 21.86
C THR A 10 -15.82 18.57 20.70
N GLU A 11 -15.58 19.52 19.80
CA GLU A 11 -16.33 19.56 18.55
C GLU A 11 -16.22 18.19 17.85
N THR A 12 -17.36 17.60 17.54
CA THR A 12 -17.52 16.32 16.85
C THR A 12 -18.13 16.56 15.47
N VAL A 13 -18.26 15.50 14.68
CA VAL A 13 -19.25 15.47 13.58
C VAL A 13 -20.65 15.68 14.18
N ASP A 14 -21.52 16.37 13.45
CA ASP A 14 -22.92 16.55 13.87
C ASP A 14 -23.75 15.27 13.69
N ALA A 15 -25.03 15.32 14.06
CA ALA A 15 -25.93 14.17 14.00
C ALA A 15 -26.16 13.63 12.58
N ASP A 16 -25.81 14.39 11.54
CA ASP A 16 -25.90 14.03 10.12
C ASP A 16 -24.55 13.58 9.53
N GLY A 17 -23.50 13.54 10.36
CA GLY A 17 -22.14 13.17 9.95
C GLY A 17 -21.37 14.33 9.31
N ARG A 18 -21.78 15.59 9.53
CA ARG A 18 -21.11 16.75 8.95
C ARG A 18 -20.02 17.31 9.84
N LEU A 19 -18.91 17.68 9.23
CA LEU A 19 -17.77 18.28 9.89
C LEU A 19 -18.04 19.74 10.26
N PRO A 20 -17.34 20.24 11.31
CA PRO A 20 -17.28 21.66 11.58
C PRO A 20 -16.83 22.47 10.37
N ASP A 21 -17.51 23.60 10.10
CA ASP A 21 -17.33 24.42 8.88
C ASP A 21 -15.88 24.82 8.59
N LYS A 22 -15.06 24.97 9.63
CA LYS A 22 -13.63 25.26 9.52
C LYS A 22 -12.81 24.23 8.73
N PHE A 23 -13.35 23.04 8.48
CA PHE A 23 -12.71 21.99 7.67
C PHE A 23 -13.24 21.91 6.25
N ARG A 24 -14.33 22.59 5.94
CA ARG A 24 -14.92 22.62 4.59
C ARG A 24 -14.01 23.31 3.57
N LYS A 25 -13.09 24.16 4.04
CA LYS A 25 -12.18 24.93 3.21
C LYS A 25 -10.70 24.71 3.59
N THR A 26 -9.82 24.94 2.63
CA THR A 26 -8.37 24.98 2.86
C THR A 26 -7.95 26.28 3.57
N TYR A 27 -6.66 26.38 3.93
CA TYR A 27 -6.08 27.65 4.40
C TYR A 27 -6.02 28.76 3.33
N ARG A 28 -6.41 28.46 2.09
CA ARG A 28 -6.54 29.42 0.98
C ARG A 28 -8.02 29.70 0.62
N ASP A 29 -8.95 29.34 1.50
CA ASP A 29 -10.40 29.55 1.35
C ASP A 29 -11.07 28.79 0.18
N GLU A 30 -10.45 27.71 -0.30
CA GLU A 30 -11.01 26.86 -1.37
C GLU A 30 -11.70 25.62 -0.80
N GLY A 31 -12.79 25.18 -1.44
CA GLY A 31 -13.53 23.98 -1.03
C GLY A 31 -12.66 22.73 -0.96
N PHE A 32 -12.79 21.97 0.14
CA PHE A 32 -11.93 20.83 0.46
C PHE A 32 -12.67 19.55 0.85
N ILE A 33 -14.00 19.56 0.81
CA ILE A 33 -14.86 18.40 1.03
C ILE A 33 -15.54 18.06 -0.29
N LEU A 34 -15.39 16.81 -0.73
CA LEU A 34 -16.05 16.30 -1.92
C LEU A 34 -17.37 15.62 -1.57
N HIS A 35 -17.36 14.80 -0.52
CA HIS A 35 -18.51 14.03 -0.05
C HIS A 35 -18.48 13.98 1.47
N GLU A 36 -19.64 14.01 2.10
CA GLU A 36 -19.78 13.99 3.56
C GLU A 36 -21.15 13.47 3.96
N ASP A 37 -21.15 12.29 4.57
CA ASP A 37 -22.28 11.72 5.29
C ASP A 37 -21.78 10.85 6.47
N LYS A 38 -22.70 10.17 7.14
CA LYS A 38 -22.41 9.29 8.29
C LYS A 38 -21.44 8.14 7.99
N LYS A 39 -21.40 7.67 6.74
CA LYS A 39 -20.59 6.51 6.32
C LYS A 39 -19.25 6.93 5.74
N LEU A 40 -19.18 8.10 5.12
CA LEU A 40 -18.04 8.50 4.32
C LEU A 40 -17.82 10.00 4.33
N ILE A 41 -16.58 10.40 4.60
CA ILE A 41 -16.11 11.76 4.37
C ILE A 41 -14.93 11.72 3.41
N ILE A 42 -15.02 12.45 2.29
CA ILE A 42 -13.93 12.60 1.34
C ILE A 42 -13.37 14.03 1.38
N PHE A 43 -12.08 14.14 1.69
CA PHE A 43 -11.33 15.39 1.57
C PHE A 43 -10.53 15.42 0.27
N THR A 44 -10.85 16.35 -0.61
CA THR A 44 -10.07 16.61 -1.82
C THR A 44 -10.38 17.99 -2.41
N LYS A 45 -9.59 18.39 -3.41
CA LYS A 45 -9.81 19.58 -4.22
C LYS A 45 -9.88 19.19 -5.69
N LYS A 46 -10.51 20.05 -6.50
CA LYS A 46 -10.50 19.94 -7.96
C LYS A 46 -9.08 19.76 -8.53
N THR A 47 -8.09 20.49 -8.00
CA THR A 47 -6.70 20.36 -8.46
C THR A 47 -6.10 18.98 -8.24
N LYS A 48 -6.44 18.29 -7.14
CA LYS A 48 -6.00 16.92 -6.87
C LYS A 48 -6.68 15.92 -7.80
N LEU A 49 -7.97 16.11 -8.07
CA LEU A 49 -8.70 15.31 -9.04
C LEU A 49 -8.10 15.48 -10.45
N SER A 50 -7.74 16.71 -10.85
CA SER A 50 -7.03 16.95 -12.11
C SER A 50 -5.69 16.21 -12.17
N ILE A 51 -4.95 16.17 -11.07
CA ILE A 51 -3.68 15.41 -10.98
C ILE A 51 -3.93 13.91 -11.09
N LEU A 52 -4.94 13.37 -10.40
CA LEU A 52 -5.34 11.97 -10.54
C LEU A 52 -5.65 11.63 -12.01
N LYS A 53 -6.39 12.49 -12.70
CA LYS A 53 -6.74 12.30 -14.11
C LYS A 53 -5.53 12.35 -15.04
N GLN A 54 -4.56 13.22 -14.77
CA GLN A 54 -3.37 13.39 -15.62
C GLN A 54 -2.34 12.27 -15.44
N ASN A 55 -2.36 11.56 -14.31
CA ASN A 55 -1.35 10.56 -13.97
C ASN A 55 -1.96 9.17 -13.92
N LYS A 56 -1.42 8.25 -14.73
CA LYS A 56 -2.04 6.93 -14.93
C LYS A 56 -1.70 5.89 -13.85
N HIS A 57 -0.66 6.13 -13.05
CA HIS A 57 -0.19 5.17 -12.04
C HIS A 57 -0.79 5.53 -10.68
N TRP A 58 -1.72 4.69 -10.22
CA TRP A 58 -2.50 4.93 -9.02
C TRP A 58 -2.11 3.97 -7.90
N PHE A 59 -2.29 4.43 -6.66
CA PHE A 59 -2.04 3.66 -5.45
C PHE A 59 -3.19 3.87 -4.49
N ALA A 60 -3.67 2.81 -3.86
CA ALA A 60 -4.66 2.93 -2.80
C ALA A 60 -4.19 2.18 -1.55
N ASP A 61 -4.32 2.83 -0.41
CA ASP A 61 -3.80 2.34 0.86
C ASP A 61 -4.65 2.87 2.03
N GLY A 62 -4.89 1.99 3.01
CA GLY A 62 -5.69 2.22 4.20
C GLY A 62 -4.85 2.21 5.46
N THR A 63 -5.05 3.19 6.35
CA THR A 63 -4.39 3.23 7.65
C THR A 63 -5.39 3.27 8.81
N PHE A 64 -5.27 2.28 9.69
CA PHE A 64 -6.18 2.06 10.83
C PHE A 64 -5.74 2.83 12.09
N LYS A 65 -4.43 2.97 12.32
CA LYS A 65 -3.86 3.60 13.53
C LYS A 65 -4.26 5.08 13.70
N VAL A 66 -4.75 5.70 12.64
CA VAL A 66 -4.97 7.14 12.53
C VAL A 66 -6.47 7.49 12.43
N CYS A 67 -7.36 6.53 12.67
CA CYS A 67 -8.80 6.75 12.52
C CYS A 67 -9.53 6.97 13.85
N LEU A 68 -10.67 7.64 13.76
CA LEU A 68 -11.55 8.02 14.87
C LEU A 68 -12.22 6.83 15.52
N ASP A 69 -12.86 6.99 16.68
CA ASP A 69 -13.70 5.92 17.22
C ASP A 69 -14.90 5.63 16.30
N ASP A 70 -15.44 6.66 15.64
CA ASP A 70 -16.59 6.54 14.73
C ASP A 70 -16.24 6.09 13.30
N TYR A 71 -14.95 6.02 12.96
CA TYR A 71 -14.50 5.64 11.62
C TYR A 71 -13.46 4.54 11.69
N TYR A 72 -13.60 3.51 10.86
CA TYR A 72 -12.73 2.35 10.90
C TYR A 72 -11.33 2.63 10.35
N GLN A 73 -11.23 3.44 9.27
CA GLN A 73 -9.95 3.72 8.63
C GLN A 73 -9.89 5.04 7.86
N LEU A 74 -8.67 5.56 7.73
CA LEU A 74 -8.35 6.57 6.72
C LEU A 74 -7.84 5.83 5.47
N PHE A 75 -8.68 5.78 4.45
CA PHE A 75 -8.33 5.27 3.13
C PHE A 75 -7.82 6.41 2.25
N THR A 76 -6.88 6.13 1.36
CA THR A 76 -6.32 7.13 0.47
C THR A 76 -6.13 6.60 -0.92
N LEU A 77 -6.37 7.46 -1.90
CA LEU A 77 -6.11 7.20 -3.31
C LEU A 77 -5.08 8.21 -3.83
N HIS A 78 -3.96 7.72 -4.32
CA HIS A 78 -2.83 8.53 -4.75
C HIS A 78 -2.57 8.38 -6.25
N ALA A 79 -2.19 9.47 -6.89
CA ALA A 79 -1.50 9.45 -8.17
C ALA A 79 0.00 9.67 -7.97
N MET A 80 0.83 8.91 -8.70
CA MET A 80 2.25 9.21 -8.81
C MET A 80 2.47 10.42 -9.71
N MET A 81 3.27 11.36 -9.23
CA MET A 81 3.82 12.48 -9.98
C MET A 81 5.35 12.35 -10.04
N THR A 82 5.99 13.01 -11.00
CA THR A 82 7.46 13.01 -11.16
C THR A 82 8.20 13.30 -9.84
N ASN A 83 7.66 14.19 -9.01
CA ASN A 83 8.30 14.68 -7.78
C ASN A 83 7.50 14.40 -6.49
N GLY A 84 6.57 13.44 -6.49
CA GLY A 84 5.81 13.11 -5.29
C GLY A 84 4.53 12.31 -5.53
N ILE A 85 3.66 12.30 -4.54
CA ILE A 85 2.33 11.68 -4.61
C ILE A 85 1.29 12.64 -4.04
N THR A 86 0.05 12.56 -4.52
CA THR A 86 -1.06 13.34 -3.97
C THR A 86 -2.22 12.45 -3.58
N PRO A 87 -2.63 12.42 -2.29
CA PRO A 87 -3.79 11.67 -1.85
C PRO A 87 -5.10 12.45 -1.99
N VAL A 88 -6.13 11.76 -2.47
CA VAL A 88 -7.51 11.95 -2.03
C VAL A 88 -7.70 11.16 -0.74
N TYR A 89 -8.33 11.78 0.27
CA TYR A 89 -8.53 11.15 1.58
C TYR A 89 -9.99 10.74 1.77
N GLY A 90 -10.23 9.53 2.24
CA GLY A 90 -11.53 9.02 2.65
C GLY A 90 -11.50 8.55 4.10
N LEU A 91 -12.41 9.05 4.95
CA LEU A 91 -12.70 8.45 6.25
C LEU A 91 -13.87 7.49 6.07
N LEU A 92 -13.59 6.19 6.19
CA LEU A 92 -14.56 5.12 5.97
C LEU A 92 -14.96 4.51 7.31
N ILE A 93 -16.25 4.21 7.48
CA ILE A 93 -16.77 3.53 8.68
C ILE A 93 -16.49 2.04 8.72
N GLY A 94 -15.96 1.48 7.63
CA GLY A 94 -15.66 0.05 7.53
C GLY A 94 -14.55 -0.25 6.53
N LYS A 95 -14.44 -1.52 6.17
CA LYS A 95 -13.43 -2.08 5.27
C LYS A 95 -13.99 -3.15 4.33
N SER A 96 -15.32 -3.19 4.15
CA SER A 96 -15.91 -4.12 3.20
C SER A 96 -15.73 -3.62 1.77
N ALA A 97 -15.95 -4.48 0.78
CA ALA A 97 -15.91 -4.08 -0.62
C ALA A 97 -16.92 -2.95 -0.90
N GLU A 98 -18.07 -2.95 -0.23
CA GLU A 98 -19.10 -1.92 -0.34
C GLU A 98 -18.61 -0.56 0.19
N ASP A 99 -17.85 -0.53 1.29
CA ASP A 99 -17.27 0.71 1.83
C ASP A 99 -16.25 1.31 0.86
N TYR A 100 -15.39 0.47 0.26
CA TYR A 100 -14.41 0.90 -0.74
C TYR A 100 -15.08 1.33 -2.05
N ASN A 101 -16.11 0.61 -2.51
CA ASN A 101 -16.90 0.96 -3.69
C ASN A 101 -17.52 2.34 -3.51
N LEU A 102 -18.14 2.63 -2.37
CA LEU A 102 -18.73 3.94 -2.11
C LEU A 102 -17.70 5.07 -2.22
N PHE A 103 -16.49 4.88 -1.65
CA PHE A 103 -15.40 5.86 -1.80
C PHE A 103 -14.98 6.05 -3.26
N ILE A 104 -14.76 4.95 -3.99
CA ILE A 104 -14.31 4.99 -5.38
C ILE A 104 -15.39 5.62 -6.28
N GLU A 105 -16.65 5.23 -6.13
CA GLU A 105 -17.80 5.78 -6.87
C GLU A 105 -17.86 7.31 -6.73
N LYS A 106 -17.76 7.84 -5.50
CA LYS A 106 -17.78 9.29 -5.28
C LYS A 106 -16.61 10.03 -5.93
N VAL A 107 -15.45 9.39 -6.04
CA VAL A 107 -14.33 9.94 -6.80
C VAL A 107 -14.62 9.88 -8.31
N LEU A 108 -15.12 8.74 -8.82
CA LEU A 108 -15.41 8.51 -10.23
C LEU A 108 -16.57 9.38 -10.77
N GLU A 109 -17.52 9.79 -9.93
CA GLU A 109 -18.58 10.74 -10.28
C GLU A 109 -18.03 12.11 -10.74
N GLN A 110 -16.78 12.43 -10.39
CA GLN A 110 -16.21 13.76 -10.65
C GLN A 110 -15.61 13.93 -12.05
N ASP A 111 -15.16 12.84 -12.68
CA ASP A 111 -14.55 12.88 -14.00
C ASP A 111 -14.38 11.47 -14.58
N ASN A 112 -14.05 11.36 -15.86
CA ASN A 112 -13.68 10.11 -16.49
C ASN A 112 -12.19 9.78 -16.22
N PHE A 113 -11.94 9.04 -15.15
CA PHE A 113 -10.60 8.59 -14.76
C PHE A 113 -10.23 7.25 -15.41
N GLN A 114 -9.00 7.16 -15.93
CA GLN A 114 -8.49 5.95 -16.59
C GLN A 114 -7.10 5.60 -16.05
N PRO A 115 -6.99 5.08 -14.80
CA PRO A 115 -5.73 4.53 -14.32
C PRO A 115 -5.29 3.34 -15.16
N GLU A 116 -3.98 3.13 -15.31
CA GLU A 116 -3.42 2.00 -16.06
C GLU A 116 -3.01 0.87 -15.11
N PRO A 117 -2.02 1.06 -14.21
CA PRO A 117 -1.96 0.24 -13.02
C PRO A 117 -2.54 0.97 -11.83
N ILE A 118 -3.41 0.29 -11.09
CA ILE A 118 -3.66 0.60 -9.69
C ILE A 118 -2.91 -0.42 -8.84
N MET A 119 -2.27 0.05 -7.78
CA MET A 119 -1.58 -0.80 -6.82
C MET A 119 -2.22 -0.66 -5.44
N THR A 120 -2.50 -1.79 -4.80
CA THR A 120 -3.08 -1.79 -3.45
C THR A 120 -2.37 -2.81 -2.57
N ASP A 121 -2.79 -2.82 -1.32
CA ASP A 121 -2.45 -3.87 -0.36
C ASP A 121 -3.17 -5.19 -0.72
N PHE A 122 -2.74 -6.26 -0.05
CA PHE A 122 -3.32 -7.60 -0.19
C PHE A 122 -4.60 -7.79 0.63
N GLU A 123 -5.47 -6.78 0.62
CA GLU A 123 -6.77 -6.83 1.27
C GLU A 123 -7.84 -7.31 0.29
N THR A 124 -8.52 -8.41 0.63
CA THR A 124 -9.47 -9.08 -0.27
C THR A 124 -10.60 -8.16 -0.72
N ASP A 125 -11.16 -7.37 0.19
CA ASP A 125 -12.26 -6.46 -0.08
C ASP A 125 -11.83 -5.28 -0.97
N THR A 126 -10.63 -4.72 -0.75
CA THR A 126 -10.05 -3.70 -1.65
C THR A 126 -9.79 -4.27 -3.04
N ILE A 127 -9.24 -5.50 -3.13
CA ILE A 127 -9.01 -6.17 -4.42
C ILE A 127 -10.32 -6.42 -5.17
N LYS A 128 -11.36 -6.84 -4.45
CA LYS A 128 -12.70 -7.03 -5.02
C LYS A 128 -13.24 -5.70 -5.55
N SER A 129 -13.22 -4.66 -4.72
CA SER A 129 -13.71 -3.32 -5.08
C SER A 129 -13.01 -2.74 -6.32
N VAL A 130 -11.68 -2.85 -6.40
CA VAL A 130 -10.92 -2.41 -7.57
C VAL A 130 -11.35 -3.15 -8.84
N LYS A 131 -11.56 -4.47 -8.77
CA LYS A 131 -12.01 -5.27 -9.92
C LYS A 131 -13.44 -4.92 -10.35
N ASP A 132 -14.31 -4.65 -9.39
CA ASP A 132 -15.70 -4.29 -9.66
C ASP A 132 -15.79 -2.90 -10.32
N MET A 133 -15.00 -1.93 -9.84
CA MET A 133 -15.00 -0.55 -10.34
C MET A 133 -14.18 -0.36 -11.62
N TRP A 134 -13.12 -1.15 -11.79
CA TRP A 134 -12.24 -1.11 -12.97
C TRP A 134 -11.88 -2.53 -13.45
N PRO A 135 -12.80 -3.22 -14.15
CA PRO A 135 -12.60 -4.62 -14.55
C PRO A 135 -11.45 -4.84 -15.53
N ASN A 136 -11.08 -3.80 -16.28
CA ASN A 136 -10.11 -3.89 -17.38
C ASN A 136 -8.74 -3.28 -17.07
N ILE A 137 -8.50 -2.79 -15.85
CA ILE A 137 -7.20 -2.19 -15.49
C ILE A 137 -6.25 -3.24 -14.91
N LEU A 138 -4.95 -2.94 -14.97
CA LEU A 138 -3.94 -3.81 -14.38
C LEU A 138 -3.88 -3.59 -12.87
N HIS A 139 -4.54 -4.45 -12.10
CA HIS A 139 -4.39 -4.44 -10.64
C HIS A 139 -3.12 -5.16 -10.19
N LYS A 140 -2.28 -4.49 -9.40
CA LYS A 140 -1.07 -5.06 -8.79
C LYS A 140 -1.11 -4.97 -7.27
N GLY A 141 -0.58 -5.99 -6.62
CA GLY A 141 -0.25 -5.96 -5.20
C GLY A 141 1.10 -5.30 -4.99
N CYS A 142 1.28 -4.65 -3.84
CA CYS A 142 2.57 -4.06 -3.52
C CYS A 142 3.60 -5.10 -3.04
N LEU A 143 4.80 -5.14 -3.63
CA LEU A 143 5.91 -5.97 -3.14
C LEU A 143 6.23 -5.77 -1.64
N PHE A 144 6.15 -4.54 -1.13
CA PHE A 144 6.37 -4.26 0.30
C PHE A 144 5.33 -4.99 1.17
N HIS A 145 4.06 -4.88 0.83
CA HIS A 145 2.99 -5.55 1.56
C HIS A 145 2.98 -7.07 1.34
N PHE A 146 3.41 -7.54 0.17
CA PHE A 146 3.67 -8.96 -0.09
C PHE A 146 4.71 -9.50 0.88
N SER A 147 5.88 -8.86 0.93
CA SER A 147 6.95 -9.20 1.84
C SER A 147 6.54 -9.10 3.32
N GLN A 148 5.77 -8.07 3.68
CA GLN A 148 5.25 -7.91 5.03
C GLN A 148 4.26 -9.03 5.41
N ALA A 149 3.41 -9.46 4.48
CA ALA A 149 2.48 -10.56 4.72
C ALA A 149 3.22 -11.86 5.04
N VAL A 150 4.28 -12.19 4.31
CA VAL A 150 5.13 -13.35 4.60
C VAL A 150 5.86 -13.19 5.94
N CYS A 151 6.40 -12.01 6.25
CA CYS A 151 6.97 -11.73 7.58
C CYS A 151 5.96 -11.95 8.72
N ARG A 152 4.69 -11.57 8.53
CA ARG A 152 3.62 -11.82 9.51
C ARG A 152 3.32 -13.31 9.67
N GLN A 153 3.43 -14.11 8.61
CA GLN A 153 3.33 -15.57 8.72
C GLN A 153 4.50 -16.13 9.55
N VAL A 154 5.74 -15.70 9.28
CA VAL A 154 6.91 -16.09 10.09
C VAL A 154 6.70 -15.75 11.57
N GLN A 155 6.17 -14.56 11.87
CA GLN A 155 5.81 -14.16 13.24
C GLN A 155 4.75 -15.08 13.85
N SER A 156 3.64 -15.33 13.13
CA SER A 156 2.52 -16.10 13.67
C SER A 156 2.85 -17.57 13.91
N LYS A 157 3.89 -18.10 13.24
CA LYS A 157 4.43 -19.45 13.46
C LYS A 157 5.52 -19.51 14.55
N GLY A 158 5.84 -18.38 15.20
CA GLY A 158 6.88 -18.35 16.23
C GLY A 158 8.31 -18.42 15.69
N LEU A 159 8.51 -18.30 14.38
CA LEU A 159 9.82 -18.45 13.70
C LEU A 159 10.67 -17.16 13.73
N THR A 160 10.27 -16.19 14.56
CA THR A 160 10.93 -14.88 14.69
C THR A 160 12.40 -15.00 15.09
N THR A 161 12.69 -15.79 16.13
CA THR A 161 14.04 -15.97 16.65
C THR A 161 14.92 -16.64 15.60
N LYS A 162 14.45 -17.73 14.98
CA LYS A 162 15.15 -18.43 13.89
C LYS A 162 15.46 -17.47 12.74
N TYR A 163 14.51 -16.65 12.30
CA TYR A 163 14.77 -15.64 11.26
C TYR A 163 15.87 -14.63 11.62
N ASN A 164 15.95 -14.21 12.88
CA ASN A 164 16.94 -13.21 13.28
C ASN A 164 18.34 -13.80 13.44
N GLU A 165 18.43 -15.03 13.95
CA GLU A 165 19.68 -15.68 14.35
C GLU A 165 20.28 -16.58 13.25
N ASP A 166 19.45 -17.20 12.42
CA ASP A 166 19.87 -18.09 11.33
C ASP A 166 19.87 -17.35 9.98
N GLU A 167 21.07 -17.14 9.43
CA GLU A 167 21.24 -16.48 8.14
C GLU A 167 20.70 -17.30 6.97
N SER A 168 20.80 -18.63 7.02
CA SER A 168 20.32 -19.55 5.98
C SER A 168 18.79 -19.53 5.93
N PHE A 169 18.14 -19.73 7.08
CA PHE A 169 16.68 -19.65 7.18
C PHE A 169 16.16 -18.29 6.73
N ARG A 170 16.81 -17.20 7.17
CA ARG A 170 16.48 -15.84 6.72
C ARG A 170 16.62 -15.66 5.22
N LEU A 171 17.66 -16.22 4.61
CA LEU A 171 17.85 -16.18 3.17
C LEU A 171 16.74 -16.96 2.45
N ASN A 172 16.37 -18.14 2.95
CA ASN A 172 15.29 -18.96 2.39
C ASN A 172 13.94 -18.26 2.44
N VAL A 173 13.60 -17.60 3.56
CA VAL A 173 12.39 -16.75 3.65
C VAL A 173 12.46 -15.60 2.63
N LYS A 174 13.63 -14.97 2.45
CA LYS A 174 13.78 -13.92 1.42
C LYS A 174 13.65 -14.44 0.00
N GLN A 175 14.00 -15.70 -0.27
CA GLN A 175 13.78 -16.31 -1.58
C GLN A 175 12.28 -16.44 -1.89
N LEU A 176 11.39 -16.60 -0.89
CA LEU A 176 9.94 -16.53 -1.12
C LEU A 176 9.53 -15.17 -1.70
N PHE A 177 10.16 -14.06 -1.28
CA PHE A 177 9.91 -12.73 -1.87
C PHE A 177 10.38 -12.65 -3.32
N SER A 178 11.47 -13.34 -3.64
CA SER A 178 12.09 -13.33 -4.96
C SER A 178 11.20 -13.94 -6.05
N LEU A 179 10.24 -14.81 -5.66
CA LEU A 179 9.26 -15.38 -6.59
C LEU A 179 8.46 -14.30 -7.33
N ALA A 180 8.28 -13.11 -6.75
CA ALA A 180 7.63 -11.99 -7.43
C ALA A 180 8.38 -11.54 -8.70
N PHE A 181 9.66 -11.87 -8.84
CA PHE A 181 10.50 -11.53 -9.99
C PHE A 181 10.71 -12.70 -10.95
N VAL A 182 10.16 -13.87 -10.63
CA VAL A 182 10.27 -15.07 -11.47
C VAL A 182 9.14 -15.06 -12.52
N PRO A 183 9.39 -15.49 -13.77
CA PRO A 183 8.36 -15.64 -14.79
C PRO A 183 7.20 -16.54 -14.34
N LEU A 184 5.98 -16.30 -14.83
CA LEU A 184 4.76 -16.98 -14.34
C LEU A 184 4.85 -18.51 -14.44
N ASP A 185 5.45 -19.00 -15.51
CA ASP A 185 5.64 -20.43 -15.80
C ASP A 185 6.69 -21.09 -14.90
N GLN A 186 7.56 -20.29 -14.26
CA GLN A 186 8.64 -20.75 -13.40
C GLN A 186 8.32 -20.61 -11.90
N ILE A 187 7.19 -19.99 -11.52
CA ILE A 187 6.84 -19.75 -10.11
C ILE A 187 6.75 -21.05 -9.31
N ILE A 188 6.07 -22.07 -9.84
CA ILE A 188 5.86 -23.34 -9.13
C ILE A 188 7.20 -24.06 -8.94
N ILE A 189 7.98 -24.20 -10.00
CA ILE A 189 9.33 -24.78 -9.95
C ILE A 189 10.23 -24.00 -8.97
N GLY A 190 10.16 -22.67 -9.04
CA GLY A 190 10.89 -21.79 -8.15
C GLY A 190 10.55 -22.00 -6.68
N PHE A 191 9.27 -22.22 -6.36
CA PHE A 191 8.77 -22.51 -5.02
C PHE A 191 9.20 -23.90 -4.53
N ASP A 192 9.02 -24.94 -5.35
CA ASP A 192 9.41 -26.31 -4.98
C ASP A 192 10.91 -26.37 -4.63
N LEU A 193 11.76 -25.72 -5.44
CA LEU A 193 13.21 -25.59 -5.16
C LEU A 193 13.53 -24.79 -3.90
N ILE A 194 12.65 -23.91 -3.42
CA ILE A 194 12.81 -23.20 -2.14
C ILE A 194 12.44 -24.13 -0.99
N CYS A 195 11.36 -24.90 -1.11
CA CYS A 195 10.92 -25.86 -0.09
C CYS A 195 12.03 -26.83 0.29
N ASP A 196 12.76 -27.36 -0.70
CA ASP A 196 13.91 -28.27 -0.49
C ASP A 196 15.06 -27.67 0.34
N GLN A 197 15.06 -26.36 0.59
CA GLN A 197 16.09 -25.64 1.36
C GLN A 197 15.69 -25.40 2.82
N PHE A 198 14.42 -25.64 3.18
CA PHE A 198 13.93 -25.49 4.55
C PHE A 198 14.06 -26.79 5.35
N ASP A 199 14.22 -26.67 6.66
CA ASP A 199 14.05 -27.79 7.58
C ASP A 199 12.56 -28.01 7.88
N ASP A 200 12.21 -29.20 8.39
CA ASP A 200 10.84 -29.61 8.73
C ASP A 200 10.11 -28.65 9.69
N ASP A 201 10.84 -27.84 10.47
CA ASP A 201 10.25 -26.85 11.39
C ASP A 201 9.57 -25.65 10.68
N ALA A 202 9.72 -25.55 9.36
CA ALA A 202 9.12 -24.51 8.53
C ALA A 202 7.91 -25.00 7.71
N ASP A 203 7.49 -26.27 7.84
CA ASP A 203 6.40 -26.85 7.06
C ASP A 203 5.12 -26.01 7.14
N ASP A 204 4.73 -25.61 8.36
CA ASP A 204 3.55 -24.77 8.59
C ASP A 204 3.62 -23.40 7.87
N LEU A 205 4.82 -22.84 7.71
CA LEU A 205 5.04 -21.59 6.97
C LEU A 205 4.90 -21.83 5.46
N LEU A 206 5.49 -22.92 4.97
CA LEU A 206 5.43 -23.29 3.55
C LEU A 206 4.02 -23.66 3.12
N GLU A 207 3.26 -24.38 3.95
CA GLU A 207 1.85 -24.71 3.69
C GLU A 207 0.98 -23.45 3.59
N ASP A 208 1.13 -22.49 4.52
CA ASP A 208 0.39 -21.23 4.49
C ASP A 208 0.78 -20.39 3.26
N PHE A 209 2.06 -20.31 2.93
CA PHE A 209 2.53 -19.63 1.73
C PHE A 209 2.01 -20.31 0.46
N GLU A 210 2.04 -21.65 0.40
CA GLU A 210 1.57 -22.42 -0.74
C GLU A 210 0.08 -22.16 -0.95
N LYS A 211 -0.73 -22.23 0.11
CA LYS A 211 -2.17 -21.95 0.04
C LYS A 211 -2.48 -20.52 -0.42
N THR A 212 -1.77 -19.53 0.13
CA THR A 212 -2.06 -18.11 -0.10
C THR A 212 -1.54 -17.63 -1.46
N CYS A 213 -0.33 -18.06 -1.88
CA CYS A 213 0.39 -17.48 -3.01
C CYS A 213 0.57 -18.44 -4.19
N ILE A 214 0.74 -19.75 -3.97
CA ILE A 214 1.09 -20.72 -5.02
C ILE A 214 -0.15 -21.46 -5.55
N GLY A 215 -1.02 -21.90 -4.65
CA GLY A 215 -2.18 -22.76 -4.86
C GLY A 215 -1.83 -24.22 -4.61
N GLU A 216 -2.34 -24.83 -3.55
CA GLU A 216 -2.03 -26.22 -3.15
C GLU A 216 -2.31 -27.24 -4.27
N PRO A 217 -1.59 -28.38 -4.30
CA PRO A 217 -1.95 -29.51 -5.16
C PRO A 217 -3.40 -29.97 -4.92
N LYS A 218 -4.11 -30.35 -5.99
CA LYS A 218 -5.45 -30.93 -5.83
C LYS A 218 -5.33 -32.33 -5.25
N ARG A 219 -6.18 -32.65 -4.26
CA ARG A 219 -6.26 -34.01 -3.67
C ARG A 219 -6.69 -35.08 -4.68
N ARG A 220 -7.39 -34.70 -5.75
CA ARG A 220 -7.85 -35.58 -6.83
C ARG A 220 -7.71 -34.87 -8.18
N GLY A 221 -7.26 -35.60 -9.20
CA GLY A 221 -7.02 -35.07 -10.54
C GLY A 221 -5.67 -34.36 -10.70
N THR A 222 -5.42 -33.80 -11.88
CA THR A 222 -4.17 -33.09 -12.19
C THR A 222 -4.28 -31.59 -11.90
N GLY A 223 -3.15 -30.99 -11.50
CA GLY A 223 -2.99 -29.55 -11.30
C GLY A 223 -3.19 -29.06 -9.86
N ARG A 224 -3.14 -27.74 -9.72
CA ARG A 224 -3.19 -27.01 -8.44
C ARG A 224 -4.53 -26.29 -8.25
N LYS A 225 -4.91 -26.03 -6.99
CA LYS A 225 -6.03 -25.15 -6.62
C LYS A 225 -5.67 -23.71 -7.00
N LYS A 226 -6.68 -22.84 -7.12
CA LYS A 226 -6.44 -21.41 -7.31
C LYS A 226 -5.89 -20.82 -5.99
N PRO A 227 -4.75 -20.11 -5.99
CA PRO A 227 -4.27 -19.43 -4.78
C PRO A 227 -5.26 -18.35 -4.34
N GLN A 228 -5.19 -17.97 -3.06
CA GLN A 228 -5.95 -16.83 -2.54
C GLN A 228 -5.62 -15.54 -3.31
N PHE A 229 -4.33 -15.33 -3.62
CA PHE A 229 -3.87 -14.23 -4.46
C PHE A 229 -3.27 -14.77 -5.75
N ASP A 230 -3.90 -14.42 -6.87
CA ASP A 230 -3.46 -14.79 -8.21
C ASP A 230 -2.01 -14.35 -8.47
N HIS A 231 -1.21 -15.19 -9.13
CA HIS A 231 0.19 -14.89 -9.44
C HIS A 231 0.36 -13.56 -10.15
N LYS A 232 -0.58 -13.20 -11.05
CA LYS A 232 -0.53 -11.93 -11.78
C LYS A 232 -0.67 -10.71 -10.87
N LEU A 233 -1.26 -10.85 -9.67
CA LEU A 233 -1.44 -9.76 -8.72
C LEU A 233 -0.09 -9.37 -8.10
N TRP A 234 0.66 -10.33 -7.57
CA TRP A 234 1.90 -10.06 -6.82
C TRP A 234 3.18 -10.15 -7.66
N LYS A 235 3.12 -10.77 -8.85
CA LYS A 235 4.24 -10.80 -9.78
C LYS A 235 4.55 -9.41 -10.35
N ILE A 236 5.85 -9.12 -10.42
CA ILE A 236 6.44 -7.96 -11.09
C ILE A 236 6.58 -8.26 -12.59
N PRO A 237 6.24 -7.32 -13.48
CA PRO A 237 6.37 -7.51 -14.94
C PRO A 237 7.80 -7.91 -15.37
N ASP A 238 7.91 -8.80 -16.36
CA ASP A 238 9.18 -9.44 -16.79
C ASP A 238 10.22 -8.47 -17.33
N ARG A 239 9.77 -7.34 -17.90
CA ARG A 239 10.63 -6.21 -18.21
C ARG A 239 10.36 -5.15 -17.18
N VAL A 240 11.30 -4.95 -16.26
CA VAL A 240 11.27 -3.82 -15.33
C VAL A 240 11.59 -2.58 -16.16
N VAL A 241 10.59 -2.04 -16.86
CA VAL A 241 10.68 -0.70 -17.39
C VAL A 241 10.85 0.20 -16.18
N VAL A 242 12.00 0.87 -16.12
CA VAL A 242 12.46 1.80 -15.08
C VAL A 242 11.58 3.07 -15.09
N THR A 243 10.27 2.92 -14.90
CA THR A 243 9.33 4.05 -14.81
C THR A 243 8.38 3.94 -13.64
N VAL A 244 8.43 2.84 -12.89
CA VAL A 244 7.65 2.70 -11.66
C VAL A 244 8.63 2.60 -10.49
N PRO A 245 9.30 3.70 -10.09
CA PRO A 245 10.29 3.70 -9.02
C PRO A 245 9.63 3.25 -7.73
N ARG A 246 9.81 1.97 -7.30
CA ARG A 246 9.05 1.30 -6.21
C ARG A 246 8.10 2.26 -5.47
N PRO A 247 6.96 2.60 -6.10
CA PRO A 247 6.15 3.74 -5.72
C PRO A 247 5.60 3.64 -4.32
N ASN A 248 5.41 2.40 -3.88
CA ASN A 248 4.88 2.13 -2.59
C ASN A 248 5.80 2.62 -1.49
N ASN A 249 7.13 2.70 -1.68
CA ASN A 249 7.97 3.34 -0.67
C ASN A 249 7.62 4.81 -0.47
N SER A 250 7.12 5.50 -1.50
CA SER A 250 6.64 6.87 -1.40
C SER A 250 5.27 6.95 -0.74
N VAL A 251 4.35 6.02 -1.07
CA VAL A 251 3.01 5.92 -0.45
C VAL A 251 3.13 5.51 1.01
N GLU A 252 3.79 4.39 1.31
CA GLU A 252 4.09 3.92 2.66
C GLU A 252 4.93 4.94 3.44
N GLY A 253 5.92 5.56 2.80
CA GLY A 253 6.68 6.66 3.39
C GLY A 253 5.79 7.85 3.75
N TRP A 254 4.76 8.11 2.94
CA TRP A 254 3.76 9.13 3.21
C TRP A 254 2.83 8.72 4.36
N HIS A 255 2.34 7.47 4.40
CA HIS A 255 1.47 6.95 5.47
C HIS A 255 2.20 6.95 6.80
N ASN A 256 3.43 6.44 6.85
CA ASN A 256 4.30 6.53 8.03
C ASN A 256 4.56 7.97 8.46
N ALA A 257 4.89 8.85 7.52
CA ALA A 257 5.07 10.27 7.82
C ALA A 257 3.76 10.99 8.18
N PHE A 258 2.60 10.43 7.89
CA PHE A 258 1.30 10.94 8.30
C PHE A 258 0.96 10.45 9.71
N ALA A 259 1.03 9.14 9.96
CA ALA A 259 0.81 8.52 11.26
C ALA A 259 1.73 9.12 12.34
N ASN A 260 3.03 9.22 12.07
CA ASN A 260 3.99 9.85 12.99
C ASN A 260 3.69 11.32 13.29
N ARG A 261 2.98 12.04 12.39
CA ARG A 261 2.57 13.43 12.63
C ARG A 261 1.27 13.53 13.40
N VAL A 262 0.39 12.54 13.31
CA VAL A 262 -0.84 12.51 14.10
C VAL A 262 -0.51 12.23 15.57
N THR A 263 0.57 11.48 15.86
CA THR A 263 1.18 11.25 17.20
C THR A 263 0.28 10.58 18.24
N ILE A 264 -1.01 10.40 17.95
CA ILE A 264 -2.03 9.90 18.85
C ILE A 264 -2.80 8.81 18.10
N SER A 265 -2.91 7.63 18.69
CA SER A 265 -3.84 6.59 18.25
C SER A 265 -5.26 7.08 18.52
N HIS A 266 -6.16 6.99 17.54
CA HIS A 266 -7.54 7.45 17.63
C HIS A 266 -7.71 8.95 17.96
N PRO A 267 -7.22 9.86 17.10
CA PRO A 267 -7.39 11.30 17.32
C PRO A 267 -8.86 11.71 17.13
N ALA A 268 -9.37 12.63 17.94
CA ALA A 268 -10.66 13.29 17.66
C ALA A 268 -10.71 13.97 16.27
N ILE A 269 -11.91 14.09 15.67
CA ILE A 269 -12.08 14.42 14.23
C ILE A 269 -11.47 15.77 13.89
N VAL A 270 -11.59 16.71 14.83
CA VAL A 270 -10.99 18.04 14.74
C VAL A 270 -9.47 17.98 14.64
N LYS A 271 -8.81 17.07 15.37
CA LYS A 271 -7.35 16.91 15.31
C LYS A 271 -6.95 16.30 13.96
N LEU A 272 -7.65 15.27 13.51
CA LEU A 272 -7.38 14.62 12.22
C LEU A 272 -7.61 15.59 11.05
N GLY A 273 -8.76 16.27 11.01
CA GLY A 273 -9.10 17.29 10.02
C GLY A 273 -8.05 18.40 9.95
N LYS A 274 -7.58 18.92 11.10
CA LYS A 274 -6.47 19.90 11.12
C LYS A 274 -5.19 19.34 10.49
N LYS A 275 -4.87 18.05 10.69
CA LYS A 275 -3.66 17.42 10.12
C LYS A 275 -3.81 17.21 8.61
N ILE A 276 -4.99 16.81 8.14
CA ILE A 276 -5.32 16.71 6.72
C ILE A 276 -5.21 18.09 6.05
N CYS A 277 -5.82 19.15 6.61
CA CYS A 277 -5.71 20.52 6.09
C CYS A 277 -4.25 21.02 6.04
N ARG A 278 -3.44 20.73 7.07
CA ARG A 278 -2.00 21.07 7.06
C ARG A 278 -1.23 20.31 5.97
N LYS A 279 -1.55 19.04 5.73
CA LYS A 279 -0.94 18.26 4.65
C LYS A 279 -1.36 18.81 3.28
N GLN A 280 -2.61 19.22 3.13
CA GLN A 280 -3.09 19.91 1.93
C GLN A 280 -2.33 21.21 1.68
N SER A 281 -2.19 22.06 2.70
CA SER A 281 -1.44 23.32 2.58
C SER A 281 0.03 23.09 2.22
N LYS A 282 0.68 22.09 2.83
CA LYS A 282 2.04 21.71 2.44
C LYS A 282 2.10 21.25 0.98
N PHE A 283 1.16 20.43 0.55
CA PHE A 283 1.08 19.96 -0.84
C PHE A 283 0.98 21.14 -1.81
N GLU A 284 0.18 22.16 -1.51
CA GLU A 284 0.07 23.36 -2.34
C GLU A 284 1.38 24.14 -2.44
N VAL A 285 2.10 24.29 -1.32
CA VAL A 285 3.43 24.92 -1.31
C VAL A 285 4.42 24.11 -2.16
N ASP A 286 4.42 22.79 -2.01
CA ASP A 286 5.28 21.89 -2.79
C ASP A 286 4.91 21.96 -4.28
N MET A 287 3.63 21.99 -4.65
CA MET A 287 3.20 22.17 -6.05
C MET A 287 3.68 23.49 -6.65
N THR A 288 3.55 24.61 -5.92
CA THR A 288 4.06 25.90 -6.38
C THR A 288 5.57 25.84 -6.64
N LYS A 289 6.33 25.19 -5.76
CA LYS A 289 7.78 25.02 -5.95
C LYS A 289 8.12 24.19 -7.19
N ILE A 290 7.39 23.10 -7.44
CA ILE A 290 7.56 22.29 -8.65
C ILE A 290 7.29 23.13 -9.91
N LEU A 291 6.20 23.90 -9.92
CA LEU A 291 5.85 24.78 -11.05
C LEU A 291 6.88 25.89 -11.27
N GLN A 292 7.60 26.30 -10.23
CA GLN A 292 8.73 27.23 -10.29
C GLN A 292 10.04 26.56 -10.73
N GLY A 293 10.04 25.26 -11.02
CA GLY A 293 11.22 24.52 -11.46
C GLY A 293 12.13 24.04 -10.32
N HIS A 294 11.68 24.08 -9.06
CA HIS A 294 12.44 23.53 -7.95
C HIS A 294 12.29 22.01 -7.86
N ASP A 295 13.40 21.31 -7.61
CA ASP A 295 13.38 19.90 -7.23
C ASP A 295 12.86 19.72 -5.80
N ILE A 296 11.89 18.83 -5.65
CA ILE A 296 11.39 18.43 -4.34
C ILE A 296 12.00 17.08 -3.99
N LYS A 297 12.70 17.05 -2.83
CA LYS A 297 13.37 15.90 -2.18
C LYS A 297 13.40 14.61 -3.01
N THR A 298 14.56 14.33 -3.58
CA THR A 298 14.84 13.08 -4.26
C THR A 298 14.95 11.90 -3.27
N LYS A 299 14.64 10.69 -3.76
CA LYS A 299 14.84 9.45 -3.02
C LYS A 299 16.32 9.34 -2.58
N LYS A 300 16.58 8.94 -1.32
CA LYS A 300 17.95 8.76 -0.81
C LYS A 300 18.78 7.92 -1.78
N ALA A 301 20.05 8.28 -1.98
CA ALA A 301 20.92 7.63 -2.96
C ALA A 301 21.06 6.11 -2.73
N CYS A 302 21.07 5.64 -1.47
CA CYS A 302 21.10 4.22 -1.15
C CYS A 302 19.91 3.44 -1.75
N TYR A 303 18.71 4.01 -1.71
CA TYR A 303 17.52 3.36 -2.28
C TYR A 303 17.50 3.41 -3.81
N ARG A 304 18.02 4.48 -4.43
CA ARG A 304 18.18 4.54 -5.89
C ARG A 304 19.13 3.47 -6.39
N LYS A 305 20.31 3.34 -5.76
CA LYS A 305 21.30 2.28 -6.06
C LYS A 305 20.73 0.87 -5.84
N LEU A 306 19.89 0.69 -4.81
CA LEU A 306 19.23 -0.59 -4.58
C LEU A 306 18.25 -0.93 -5.70
N ASP A 307 17.40 0.03 -6.09
CA ASP A 307 16.46 -0.18 -7.19
C ASP A 307 17.19 -0.47 -8.50
N GLU A 308 18.27 0.25 -8.81
CA GLU A 308 19.12 -0.02 -9.99
C GLU A 308 19.71 -1.44 -9.99
N ARG A 309 20.13 -1.98 -8.83
CA ARG A 309 20.60 -3.37 -8.73
C ARG A 309 19.49 -4.37 -8.98
N ILE A 310 18.32 -4.17 -8.36
CA ILE A 310 17.15 -5.03 -8.56
C ILE A 310 16.69 -5.02 -10.02
N THR A 311 16.63 -3.86 -10.65
CA THR A 311 16.27 -3.74 -12.07
C THR A 311 17.28 -4.47 -12.95
N ARG A 312 18.59 -4.30 -12.70
CA ARG A 312 19.62 -5.02 -13.48
C ARG A 312 19.45 -6.52 -13.37
N LEU A 313 19.24 -7.05 -12.17
CA LEU A 313 19.04 -8.48 -11.96
C LEU A 313 17.76 -8.97 -12.65
N ALA A 314 16.63 -8.29 -12.46
CA ALA A 314 15.37 -8.68 -13.08
C ALA A 314 15.43 -8.67 -14.61
N ASN A 315 16.10 -7.66 -15.21
CA ASN A 315 16.28 -7.58 -16.65
C ASN A 315 17.34 -8.55 -17.18
N SER A 316 18.22 -9.07 -16.33
CA SER A 316 19.20 -10.11 -16.66
C SER A 316 18.70 -11.51 -16.25
N PHE A 317 17.39 -11.70 -16.12
CA PHE A 317 16.84 -13.02 -15.80
C PHE A 317 17.26 -14.02 -16.86
N ASP A 318 17.93 -15.08 -16.41
CA ASP A 318 18.23 -16.27 -17.17
C ASP A 318 17.49 -17.44 -16.50
N PRO A 319 16.66 -18.22 -17.23
CA PRO A 319 16.00 -19.38 -16.66
C PRO A 319 16.98 -20.44 -16.12
N THR A 320 18.26 -20.42 -16.50
CA THR A 320 19.28 -21.35 -16.00
C THR A 320 20.51 -20.60 -15.47
N PRO A 321 20.81 -20.62 -14.15
CA PRO A 321 20.17 -21.35 -13.07
C PRO A 321 19.15 -20.49 -12.30
N LEU A 322 17.86 -20.88 -12.33
CA LEU A 322 16.78 -20.26 -11.55
C LEU A 322 17.11 -20.13 -10.05
N ASP A 323 17.80 -21.12 -9.47
CA ASP A 323 18.24 -21.08 -8.06
C ASP A 323 19.19 -19.91 -7.78
N GLN A 324 20.17 -19.70 -8.66
CA GLN A 324 21.12 -18.60 -8.53
C GLN A 324 20.42 -17.24 -8.66
N PHE A 325 19.45 -17.12 -9.57
CA PHE A 325 18.66 -15.90 -9.72
C PHE A 325 17.89 -15.57 -8.42
N LYS A 326 17.18 -16.54 -7.84
CA LYS A 326 16.43 -16.35 -6.58
C LYS A 326 17.34 -15.92 -5.44
N LYS A 327 18.50 -16.57 -5.26
CA LYS A 327 19.50 -16.22 -4.24
C LYS A 327 20.06 -14.81 -4.46
N ASN A 328 20.42 -14.45 -5.68
CA ASN A 328 20.91 -13.11 -6.03
C ASN A 328 19.86 -12.02 -5.75
N MET A 329 18.59 -12.30 -6.08
CA MET A 329 17.48 -11.40 -5.78
C MET A 329 17.24 -11.29 -4.27
N ALA A 330 17.18 -12.41 -3.54
CA ALA A 330 16.99 -12.47 -2.10
C ALA A 330 18.07 -11.69 -1.33
N ALA A 331 19.32 -11.77 -1.76
CA ALA A 331 20.43 -11.00 -1.17
C ALA A 331 20.26 -9.49 -1.33
N ASN A 332 19.60 -9.04 -2.41
CA ASN A 332 19.33 -7.62 -2.66
C ASN A 332 18.02 -7.14 -2.04
N ILE A 333 17.04 -8.02 -1.81
CA ILE A 333 15.79 -7.70 -1.11
C ILE A 333 16.11 -7.45 0.37
N THR A 334 16.55 -6.24 0.64
CA THR A 334 16.69 -5.66 1.96
C THR A 334 15.40 -4.93 2.26
N LEU A 335 14.47 -5.64 2.89
CA LEU A 335 13.34 -5.01 3.55
C LEU A 335 13.92 -4.33 4.78
N TRP A 336 14.33 -3.08 4.60
CA TRP A 336 14.77 -2.26 5.71
C TRP A 336 13.58 -2.06 6.64
N VAL A 337 13.64 -2.76 7.78
CA VAL A 337 12.84 -2.62 8.99
C VAL A 337 11.43 -3.24 8.87
N PHE A 338 10.94 -3.83 9.97
CA PHE A 338 9.57 -4.33 10.18
C PHE A 338 9.22 -5.78 9.80
N CYS A 339 10.21 -6.66 9.64
CA CYS A 339 9.88 -8.07 9.85
C CYS A 339 9.59 -8.32 11.35
N PHE A 340 10.14 -7.52 12.30
CA PHE A 340 9.97 -7.70 13.77
C PHE A 340 10.13 -6.40 14.61
N LEU A 341 9.67 -5.23 14.13
CA LEU A 341 9.50 -4.04 15.00
C LEU A 341 8.04 -3.74 15.24
#